data_AF-A0A8C3L725-F1
#
_entry.id   AF-A0A8C3L725-F1
#
_cell.length_a   1.000
_cell.length_b   1.000
_cell.length_c   1.000
_cell.angle_alpha   90.00
_cell.angle_beta   90.00
_cell.angle_gamma   90.00
#
_symmetry.space_group_name_H-M   'P 1'
#
loop_
_entity.id
_entity.type
_entity.pdbx_description
1 polymer ?
#
loop_
_entity_poly.entity_id
_entity_poly.type
_entity_poly.pdbx_seq_one_letter_code
_entity_poly.pdbx_strand_id
1 'polypeptide(L)'
;LRKKSAFCLSKKKYAGNAIKTAKYNVLTFLPLNLYEQFHRMANVYFVFVILLQTFPEISTLPWYTLLFPLSCLLTIRALRDLMDDIGRHQSDRNINSRPCEILSGESFRWQKWRDVCVGDVVRLHKDSLVPADMLLLCSSEPSSLCYVETSDIDGETNLKFRQALLVTHQELTSEESLAAFDGRVTCEEPNSRLHSFTGVLQWRGEVHALDGERILLRGCKLRNTDVCYGLVIYAGFDSKIMRNCGKIKRKKTKLDRMMDRLVVIVRLPHETLLPWVMLILLNTHTNV
;
A
#
# COMPACT_ATOMS: atom_id res chain seq x y z
N LEU A 1 -28.46 -36.52 13.32
CA LEU A 1 -27.35 -36.75 12.36
C LEU A 1 -26.39 -35.56 12.39
N ARG A 2 -25.30 -35.69 13.15
CA ARG A 2 -24.26 -34.68 13.37
C ARG A 2 -23.35 -34.62 12.12
N LYS A 3 -23.45 -33.56 11.31
CA LYS A 3 -22.40 -33.25 10.32
C LYS A 3 -21.30 -32.44 11.01
N LYS A 4 -20.20 -33.13 11.35
CA LYS A 4 -18.92 -32.49 11.67
C LYS A 4 -18.33 -31.95 10.36
N SER A 5 -18.49 -30.66 10.12
CA SER A 5 -17.77 -29.94 9.07
C SER A 5 -16.41 -29.53 9.60
N ALA A 6 -15.40 -30.36 9.37
CA ALA A 6 -13.99 -29.95 9.44
C ALA A 6 -13.72 -28.95 8.29
N PHE A 7 -12.95 -27.90 8.57
CA PHE A 7 -12.69 -26.71 7.72
C PHE A 7 -13.78 -25.62 7.72
N CYS A 8 -13.95 -24.95 8.87
CA CYS A 8 -14.49 -23.59 8.90
C CYS A 8 -13.40 -22.58 8.45
N LEU A 9 -13.14 -22.49 7.14
CA LEU A 9 -12.60 -21.26 6.56
C LEU A 9 -13.74 -20.23 6.53
N SER A 10 -14.06 -19.66 7.69
CA SER A 10 -14.89 -18.47 7.76
C SER A 10 -14.16 -17.37 7.00
N LYS A 11 -14.62 -17.03 5.79
CA LYS A 11 -14.14 -15.84 5.09
C LYS A 11 -14.48 -14.65 5.97
N LYS A 12 -13.46 -14.02 6.57
CA LYS A 12 -13.66 -12.74 7.26
C LYS A 12 -14.28 -11.77 6.24
N LYS A 13 -15.44 -11.22 6.59
CA LYS A 13 -16.18 -10.28 5.73
C LYS A 13 -15.39 -8.99 5.48
N TYR A 14 -14.48 -8.65 6.39
CA TYR A 14 -13.68 -7.42 6.37
C TYR A 14 -12.18 -7.73 6.25
N ALA A 15 -11.44 -6.84 5.58
CA ALA A 15 -9.99 -6.88 5.55
C ALA A 15 -9.40 -6.62 6.94
N GLY A 16 -8.22 -7.19 7.23
CA GLY A 16 -7.47 -6.87 8.45
C GLY A 16 -6.82 -5.48 8.37
N ASN A 17 -6.45 -4.90 9.52
CA ASN A 17 -5.86 -3.56 9.56
C ASN A 17 -4.37 -3.49 9.18
N ALA A 18 -3.74 -4.65 8.91
CA ALA A 18 -2.35 -4.74 8.51
C ALA A 18 -2.10 -4.10 7.13
N ILE A 19 -1.14 -3.17 7.07
CA ILE A 19 -0.66 -2.59 5.81
C ILE A 19 0.54 -3.39 5.32
N LYS A 20 0.55 -3.73 4.02
CA LYS A 20 1.70 -4.35 3.34
C LYS A 20 1.98 -3.62 2.03
N THR A 21 2.98 -2.75 2.03
CA THR A 21 3.46 -2.03 0.84
C THR A 21 4.65 -2.70 0.16
N ALA A 22 5.35 -3.58 0.89
CA ALA A 22 6.45 -4.34 0.33
C ALA A 22 5.99 -5.35 -0.74
N LYS A 23 6.74 -5.40 -1.85
CA LYS A 23 6.36 -6.17 -3.04
C LYS A 23 6.89 -7.58 -3.00
N TYR A 24 8.12 -7.76 -2.50
CA TYR A 24 8.82 -9.03 -2.57
C TYR A 24 8.79 -9.71 -1.20
N ASN A 25 8.62 -11.02 -1.22
CA ASN A 25 9.09 -11.90 -0.15
C ASN A 25 10.54 -12.33 -0.44
N VAL A 26 11.27 -12.78 0.58
CA VAL A 26 12.69 -13.18 0.50
C VAL A 26 12.94 -14.16 -0.66
N LEU A 27 12.06 -15.16 -0.81
CA LEU A 27 12.16 -16.18 -1.87
C LEU A 27 11.65 -15.70 -3.24
N THR A 28 10.68 -14.80 -3.26
CA THR A 28 10.09 -14.28 -4.50
C THR A 28 10.90 -13.13 -5.08
N PHE A 29 11.82 -12.55 -4.32
CA PHE A 29 12.62 -11.40 -4.74
C PHE A 29 13.38 -11.69 -6.03
N LEU A 30 14.20 -12.74 -6.04
CA LEU A 30 15.03 -13.07 -7.21
C LEU A 30 14.21 -13.35 -8.49
N PRO A 31 13.22 -14.26 -8.51
CA PRO A 31 12.49 -14.56 -9.73
C PRO A 31 11.65 -13.38 -10.24
N LEU A 32 10.97 -12.64 -9.35
CA LEU A 32 10.18 -11.48 -9.79
C LEU A 32 11.07 -10.32 -10.21
N ASN A 33 12.16 -10.05 -9.48
CA ASN A 33 13.08 -8.96 -9.84
C ASN A 33 13.73 -9.25 -11.20
N LEU A 34 14.22 -10.47 -11.44
CA LEU A 34 14.76 -10.85 -12.75
C LEU A 34 13.71 -10.75 -13.86
N TYR A 35 12.49 -11.26 -13.62
CA TYR A 35 11.38 -11.10 -14.57
C TYR A 35 11.12 -9.63 -14.90
N GLU A 36 11.10 -8.76 -13.89
CA GLU A 36 10.93 -7.32 -14.06
C GLU A 36 12.08 -6.64 -14.82
N GLN A 37 13.31 -7.15 -14.66
CA GLN A 37 14.47 -6.68 -15.40
C GLN A 37 14.42 -7.17 -16.86
N PHE A 38 14.04 -8.42 -17.13
CA PHE A 38 13.96 -8.96 -18.49
C PHE A 38 12.74 -8.51 -19.29
N HIS A 39 11.72 -7.94 -18.65
CA HIS A 39 10.66 -7.23 -19.39
C HIS A 39 11.16 -5.93 -20.06
N ARG A 40 12.41 -5.51 -19.82
CA ARG A 40 13.04 -4.41 -20.57
C ARG A 40 13.69 -4.98 -21.84
N MET A 41 13.24 -4.51 -23.01
CA MET A 41 13.72 -5.00 -24.32
C MET A 41 15.24 -4.92 -24.47
N ALA A 42 15.86 -3.90 -23.86
CA ALA A 42 17.32 -3.75 -23.81
C ALA A 42 18.03 -4.97 -23.21
N ASN A 43 17.54 -5.47 -22.07
CA ASN A 43 18.16 -6.59 -21.37
C ASN A 43 17.98 -7.90 -22.16
N VAL A 44 16.82 -8.10 -22.79
CA VAL A 44 16.58 -9.24 -23.70
C VAL A 44 17.53 -9.20 -24.90
N TYR A 45 17.71 -8.02 -25.48
CA TYR A 45 18.63 -7.80 -26.59
C TYR A 45 20.07 -8.15 -26.22
N PHE A 46 20.59 -7.66 -25.08
CA PHE A 46 21.94 -7.99 -24.65
C PHE A 46 22.15 -9.47 -24.39
N VAL A 47 21.17 -10.16 -23.78
CA VAL A 47 21.23 -11.62 -23.60
C VAL A 47 21.25 -12.34 -24.94
N PHE A 48 20.43 -11.91 -25.90
CA PHE A 48 20.42 -12.49 -27.23
C PHE A 48 21.78 -12.33 -27.95
N VAL A 49 22.40 -11.14 -27.87
CA VAL A 49 23.74 -10.91 -28.42
C VAL A 49 24.80 -11.78 -27.74
N ILE A 50 24.75 -11.90 -26.40
CA ILE A 50 25.67 -12.78 -25.65
C ILE A 50 25.52 -14.24 -26.09
N LEU A 51 24.28 -14.71 -26.29
CA LEU A 51 24.03 -16.07 -26.79
C LEU A 51 24.63 -16.28 -28.18
N LEU A 52 24.47 -15.33 -29.11
CA LEU A 52 25.09 -15.41 -30.43
C LEU A 52 26.62 -15.44 -30.36
N GLN A 53 27.23 -14.71 -29.43
CA GLN A 53 28.69 -14.70 -29.22
C GLN A 53 29.25 -15.97 -28.58
N THR A 54 28.40 -16.90 -28.12
CA THR A 54 28.89 -18.21 -27.66
C THR A 54 29.31 -19.12 -28.82
N PHE A 55 28.84 -18.83 -30.05
CA PHE A 55 29.25 -19.55 -31.25
C PHE A 55 30.55 -18.98 -31.79
N PRO A 56 31.67 -19.74 -31.75
CA PRO A 56 32.99 -19.22 -32.11
C PRO A 56 33.10 -18.78 -33.58
N GLU A 57 32.24 -19.30 -34.46
CA GLU A 57 32.21 -18.95 -35.89
C GLU A 57 31.67 -17.53 -36.16
N ILE A 58 30.87 -16.97 -35.25
CA ILE A 58 30.21 -15.66 -35.39
C ILE A 58 30.78 -14.65 -34.37
N SER A 59 31.55 -15.14 -33.39
CA SER A 59 32.07 -14.36 -32.28
C SER A 59 33.23 -13.45 -32.68
N THR A 60 33.01 -12.14 -32.61
CA THR A 60 34.08 -11.14 -32.78
C THR A 60 34.80 -10.79 -31.47
N LEU A 61 34.18 -11.09 -30.32
CA LEU A 61 34.66 -10.75 -28.98
C LEU A 61 34.37 -11.90 -28.02
N PRO A 62 35.20 -12.14 -26.99
CA PRO A 62 34.90 -13.15 -25.98
C PRO A 62 33.58 -12.85 -25.27
N TRP A 63 32.70 -13.85 -25.15
CA TRP A 63 31.35 -13.75 -24.56
C TRP A 63 31.32 -13.10 -23.17
N TYR A 64 32.38 -13.29 -22.37
CA TYR A 64 32.48 -12.71 -21.03
C TYR A 64 32.58 -11.17 -21.03
N THR A 65 33.05 -10.57 -22.12
CA THR A 65 33.21 -9.11 -22.27
C THR A 65 31.87 -8.38 -22.25
N LEU A 66 30.81 -9.00 -22.78
CA LEU A 66 29.44 -8.46 -22.72
C LEU A 66 28.67 -8.98 -21.50
N LEU A 67 28.91 -10.22 -21.08
CA LEU A 67 28.24 -10.79 -19.91
C LEU A 67 28.60 -10.04 -18.62
N PHE A 68 29.88 -9.70 -18.43
CA PHE A 68 30.34 -9.07 -17.19
C PHE A 68 29.67 -7.70 -16.94
N PRO A 69 29.68 -6.72 -17.87
CA PRO A 69 28.99 -5.45 -17.68
C PRO A 69 27.47 -5.60 -17.49
N LEU A 70 26.84 -6.51 -18.24
CA LEU A 70 25.40 -6.77 -18.09
C LEU A 70 25.09 -7.34 -16.70
N SER A 71 25.83 -8.36 -16.26
CA SER A 71 25.68 -8.98 -14.94
C SER A 71 25.87 -7.95 -13.82
N CYS A 72 26.91 -7.13 -13.90
CA CYS A 72 27.15 -6.03 -12.96
C CYS A 72 25.98 -5.05 -12.92
N LEU A 73 25.47 -4.63 -14.09
CA LEU A 73 24.34 -3.70 -14.18
C LEU A 73 23.05 -4.28 -13.58
N LEU A 74 22.72 -5.54 -13.91
CA LEU A 74 21.53 -6.21 -13.38
C LEU A 74 21.64 -6.41 -11.87
N THR A 75 22.84 -6.74 -11.38
CA THR A 75 23.13 -6.91 -9.95
C THR A 75 22.99 -5.60 -9.18
N ILE A 76 23.58 -4.50 -9.65
CA ILE A 76 23.46 -3.18 -8.99
C ILE A 76 21.99 -2.74 -8.91
N ARG A 77 21.22 -2.94 -9.98
CA ARG A 77 19.78 -2.65 -10.00
C ARG A 77 19.01 -3.52 -9.00
N ALA A 78 19.29 -4.82 -8.97
CA ALA A 78 18.67 -5.73 -8.02
C ALA A 78 18.99 -5.33 -6.57
N LEU A 79 20.25 -5.01 -6.26
CA LEU A 79 20.65 -4.57 -4.91
C LEU A 79 19.92 -3.30 -4.48
N ARG A 80 19.81 -2.31 -5.35
CA ARG A 80 19.03 -1.10 -5.07
C ARG A 80 17.57 -1.41 -4.80
N ASP A 81 16.92 -2.20 -5.66
CA ASP A 81 15.52 -2.58 -5.48
C ASP A 81 15.30 -3.38 -4.17
N LEU A 82 16.29 -4.20 -3.78
CA LEU A 82 16.28 -4.95 -2.53
C LEU A 82 16.36 -4.01 -1.32
N MET A 83 17.29 -3.03 -1.34
CA MET A 83 17.41 -2.03 -0.27
C MET A 83 16.10 -1.25 -0.10
N ASP A 84 15.50 -0.81 -1.21
CA ASP A 84 14.22 -0.09 -1.20
C ASP A 84 13.09 -0.96 -0.62
N ASP A 85 13.02 -2.25 -0.97
CA ASP A 85 11.98 -3.15 -0.45
C ASP A 85 12.20 -3.52 1.03
N ILE A 86 13.46 -3.68 1.48
CA ILE A 86 13.78 -3.85 2.92
C ILE A 86 13.31 -2.63 3.71
N GLY A 87 13.55 -1.41 3.21
CA GLY A 87 13.05 -0.18 3.82
C GLY A 87 11.52 -0.17 3.94
N ARG A 88 10.80 -0.68 2.92
CA ARG A 88 9.33 -0.85 2.99
C ARG A 88 8.91 -1.86 4.04
N HIS A 89 9.57 -3.03 4.11
CA HIS A 89 9.27 -4.03 5.15
C HIS A 89 9.47 -3.49 6.57
N GLN A 90 10.52 -2.69 6.78
CA GLN A 90 10.78 -2.06 8.08
C GLN A 90 9.71 -1.03 8.41
N SER A 91 9.32 -0.18 7.46
CA SER A 91 8.26 0.82 7.63
C SER A 91 6.89 0.16 7.90
N ASP A 92 6.52 -0.83 7.10
CA ASP A 92 5.30 -1.63 7.29
C ASP A 92 5.28 -2.27 8.68
N ARG A 93 6.40 -2.85 9.12
CA ARG A 93 6.52 -3.46 10.46
C ARG A 93 6.31 -2.43 11.55
N ASN A 94 6.97 -1.27 11.44
CA ASN A 94 6.86 -0.19 12.42
C ASN A 94 5.41 0.31 12.55
N ILE A 95 4.71 0.55 11.44
CA ILE A 95 3.30 0.99 11.43
C ILE A 95 2.40 -0.09 12.03
N ASN A 96 2.56 -1.34 11.62
CA ASN A 96 1.71 -2.45 12.06
C ASN A 96 1.92 -2.82 13.53
N SER A 97 3.09 -2.52 14.11
CA SER A 97 3.40 -2.78 15.52
C SER A 97 3.06 -1.64 16.46
N ARG A 98 2.55 -0.51 15.96
CA ARG A 98 2.15 0.62 16.82
C ARG A 98 1.09 0.17 17.82
N PRO A 99 1.18 0.59 19.09
CA PRO A 99 0.21 0.23 20.10
C PRO A 99 -1.06 1.09 19.96
N CYS A 100 -2.22 0.52 20.28
CA CYS A 100 -3.49 1.21 20.45
C CYS A 100 -4.31 0.51 21.53
N GLU A 101 -5.17 1.25 22.23
CA GLU A 101 -6.06 0.69 23.24
C GLU A 101 -7.40 0.35 22.62
N ILE A 102 -7.79 -0.92 22.72
CA ILE A 102 -9.03 -1.46 22.17
C ILE A 102 -9.88 -1.98 23.33
N LEU A 103 -11.18 -1.67 23.29
CA LEU A 103 -12.15 -2.19 24.25
C LEU A 103 -12.30 -3.71 24.08
N SER A 104 -12.05 -4.47 25.15
CA SER A 104 -12.13 -5.94 25.13
C SER A 104 -12.92 -6.42 26.35
N GLY A 105 -14.20 -6.71 26.13
CA GLY A 105 -15.15 -6.92 27.22
C GLY A 105 -15.44 -5.59 27.90
N GLU A 106 -15.09 -5.47 29.18
CA GLU A 106 -15.36 -4.29 30.01
C GLU A 106 -14.15 -3.38 30.19
N SER A 107 -12.99 -3.71 29.62
CA SER A 107 -11.76 -2.92 29.82
C SER A 107 -10.96 -2.71 28.55
N PHE A 108 -10.22 -1.59 28.52
CA PHE A 108 -9.30 -1.28 27.43
C PHE A 108 -8.00 -2.07 27.56
N ARG A 109 -7.58 -2.69 26.46
CA ARG A 109 -6.33 -3.45 26.38
C ARG A 109 -5.46 -2.93 25.25
N TRP A 110 -4.16 -2.87 25.53
CA TRP A 110 -3.16 -2.53 24.53
C TRP A 110 -3.02 -3.67 23.50
N GLN A 111 -3.26 -3.32 22.24
CA GLN A 111 -3.08 -4.21 21.09
C GLN A 111 -2.28 -3.50 20.00
N LYS A 112 -1.83 -4.25 18.99
CA LYS A 112 -1.09 -3.69 17.86
C LYS A 112 -2.07 -3.23 16.79
N TRP A 113 -1.70 -2.20 16.03
CA TRP A 113 -2.52 -1.68 14.93
C TRP A 113 -2.95 -2.77 13.95
N ARG A 114 -2.09 -3.75 13.63
CA ARG A 114 -2.44 -4.85 12.72
C ARG A 114 -3.60 -5.74 13.20
N ASP A 115 -3.86 -5.76 14.51
CA ASP A 115 -4.83 -6.64 15.15
C ASP A 115 -6.21 -5.95 15.32
N VAL A 116 -6.28 -4.63 15.05
CA VAL A 116 -7.53 -3.85 15.01
C VAL A 116 -8.48 -4.41 13.94
N CYS A 117 -9.74 -4.58 14.31
CA CYS A 117 -10.81 -5.08 13.46
C CYS A 117 -11.94 -4.05 13.29
N VAL A 118 -12.73 -4.20 12.23
CA VAL A 118 -13.94 -3.39 12.02
C VAL A 118 -14.94 -3.72 13.12
N GLY A 119 -15.52 -2.69 13.75
CA GLY A 119 -16.41 -2.80 14.89
C GLY A 119 -15.73 -2.69 16.25
N ASP A 120 -14.39 -2.64 16.31
CA ASP A 120 -13.68 -2.41 17.55
C ASP A 120 -13.85 -0.95 18.02
N VAL A 121 -13.99 -0.75 19.33
CA VAL A 121 -13.94 0.58 19.95
C VAL A 121 -12.51 0.86 20.40
N VAL A 122 -11.95 1.96 19.91
CA VAL A 122 -10.56 2.36 20.17
C VAL A 122 -10.55 3.62 21.04
N ARG A 123 -9.73 3.61 22.09
CA ARG A 123 -9.41 4.79 22.89
C ARG A 123 -8.15 5.44 22.34
N LEU A 124 -8.26 6.72 21.98
CA LEU A 124 -7.15 7.55 21.51
C LEU A 124 -6.83 8.60 22.57
N HIS A 125 -5.53 8.78 22.82
CA HIS A 125 -5.01 9.81 23.71
C HIS A 125 -4.50 11.01 22.92
N LYS A 126 -4.31 12.13 23.59
CA LYS A 126 -3.68 13.32 23.03
C LYS A 126 -2.39 12.99 22.27
N ASP A 127 -2.20 13.63 21.11
CA ASP A 127 -1.06 13.45 20.22
C ASP A 127 -0.89 12.06 19.61
N SER A 128 -1.84 11.14 19.82
CA SER A 128 -1.84 9.83 19.18
C SER A 128 -2.32 9.90 17.72
N LEU A 129 -1.84 8.97 16.91
CA LEU A 129 -2.29 8.80 15.52
C LEU A 129 -3.49 7.86 15.46
N VAL A 130 -4.44 8.18 14.58
CA VAL A 130 -5.63 7.37 14.34
C VAL A 130 -5.24 6.08 13.57
N PRO A 131 -5.52 4.87 14.11
CA PRO A 131 -5.04 3.60 13.54
C PRO A 131 -5.82 3.12 12.30
N ALA A 132 -7.08 3.50 12.18
CA ALA A 132 -8.04 3.07 11.17
C ALA A 132 -9.14 4.14 11.05
N ASP A 133 -9.91 4.15 9.95
CA ASP A 133 -10.99 5.14 9.84
C ASP A 133 -12.09 4.79 10.84
N MET A 134 -12.41 5.72 11.71
CA MET A 134 -13.30 5.50 12.84
C MET A 134 -14.38 6.57 12.97
N LEU A 135 -15.57 6.16 13.39
CA LEU A 135 -16.65 7.05 13.81
C LEU A 135 -16.33 7.57 15.20
N LEU A 136 -16.28 8.89 15.37
CA LEU A 136 -16.13 9.52 16.67
C LEU A 136 -17.40 9.30 17.50
N LEU A 137 -17.29 8.59 18.63
CA LEU A 137 -18.40 8.30 19.54
C LEU A 137 -18.50 9.37 20.63
N CYS A 138 -17.39 9.67 21.28
CA CYS A 138 -17.30 10.68 22.33
C CYS A 138 -15.86 11.22 22.45
N SER A 139 -15.75 12.39 23.04
CA SER A 139 -14.50 13.11 23.29
C SER A 139 -14.52 13.72 24.70
N SER A 140 -13.35 13.98 25.27
CA SER A 140 -13.19 14.67 26.55
C SER A 140 -13.58 16.15 26.51
N GLU A 141 -13.55 16.77 25.33
CA GLU A 141 -13.89 18.18 25.16
C GLU A 141 -15.40 18.45 25.23
N PRO A 142 -15.83 19.67 25.63
CA PRO A 142 -17.24 20.03 25.66
C PRO A 142 -17.88 19.92 24.27
N SER A 143 -19.17 19.55 24.25
CA SER A 143 -19.94 19.28 23.01
C SER A 143 -19.34 18.17 22.14
N SER A 144 -18.48 17.32 22.72
CA SER A 144 -17.78 16.22 22.05
C SER A 144 -16.95 16.63 20.83
N LEU A 145 -16.33 17.81 20.90
CA LEU A 145 -15.40 18.28 19.88
C LEU A 145 -14.09 17.51 19.94
N CYS A 146 -13.44 17.37 18.79
CA CYS A 146 -12.17 16.66 18.64
C CYS A 146 -11.36 17.41 17.59
N TYR A 147 -10.14 17.81 17.89
CA TYR A 147 -9.28 18.48 16.91
C TYR A 147 -8.29 17.49 16.30
N VAL A 148 -8.22 17.48 14.98
CA VAL A 148 -7.31 16.62 14.23
C VAL A 148 -6.41 17.44 13.34
N GLU A 149 -5.14 17.07 13.33
CA GLU A 149 -4.14 17.56 12.38
C GLU A 149 -4.11 16.60 11.18
N THR A 150 -4.24 17.15 9.97
CA THR A 150 -4.21 16.40 8.70
C THR A 150 -2.95 16.63 7.88
N SER A 151 -1.91 17.23 8.48
CA SER A 151 -0.63 17.55 7.82
C SER A 151 -0.01 16.34 7.12
N ASP A 152 -0.11 15.14 7.70
CA ASP A 152 0.37 13.88 7.12
C ASP A 152 -0.47 13.37 5.92
N ILE A 153 -1.67 13.91 5.71
CA ILE A 153 -2.61 13.47 4.66
C ILE A 153 -2.68 14.46 3.50
N ASP A 154 -2.98 15.72 3.79
CA ASP A 154 -3.21 16.78 2.79
C ASP A 154 -2.19 17.92 2.86
N GLY A 155 -1.29 17.90 3.85
CA GLY A 155 -0.29 18.97 4.04
C GLY A 155 -0.85 20.24 4.68
N GLU A 156 -2.13 20.24 5.08
CA GLU A 156 -2.72 21.37 5.79
C GLU A 156 -2.24 21.37 7.26
N THR A 157 -1.73 22.51 7.71
CA THR A 157 -1.25 22.71 9.09
C THR A 157 -2.36 23.15 10.05
N ASN A 158 -3.52 23.52 9.51
CA ASN A 158 -4.66 23.95 10.30
C ASN A 158 -5.32 22.75 10.97
N LEU A 159 -5.68 22.91 12.24
CA LEU A 159 -6.47 21.93 12.95
C LEU A 159 -7.90 21.92 12.40
N LYS A 160 -8.39 20.74 12.03
CA LYS A 160 -9.78 20.52 11.67
C LYS A 160 -10.52 20.03 12.90
N PHE A 161 -11.68 20.60 13.18
CA PHE A 161 -12.54 20.07 14.25
C PHE A 161 -13.46 18.99 13.69
N ARG A 162 -13.77 18.02 14.54
CA ARG A 162 -14.71 16.92 14.34
C ARG A 162 -15.65 16.89 15.53
N GLN A 163 -16.89 16.50 15.32
CA GLN A 163 -17.89 16.48 16.40
C GLN A 163 -18.60 15.15 16.42
N ALA A 164 -18.71 14.53 17.61
CA ALA A 164 -19.50 13.32 17.76
C ALA A 164 -21.00 13.64 17.77
N LEU A 165 -21.84 12.61 17.69
CA LEU A 165 -23.26 12.79 17.96
C LEU A 165 -23.46 13.17 19.44
N LEU A 166 -24.32 14.15 19.71
CA LEU A 166 -24.61 14.57 21.08
C LEU A 166 -25.21 13.42 21.90
N VAL A 167 -26.02 12.58 21.26
CA VAL A 167 -26.65 11.39 21.86
C VAL A 167 -25.59 10.38 22.32
N THR A 168 -24.53 10.17 21.53
CA THR A 168 -23.44 9.26 21.93
C THR A 168 -22.56 9.89 23.00
N HIS A 169 -22.28 11.19 22.93
CA HIS A 169 -21.47 11.88 23.94
C HIS A 169 -22.08 11.86 25.34
N GLN A 170 -23.40 12.08 25.46
CA GLN A 170 -24.06 12.13 26.76
C GLN A 170 -24.06 10.76 27.47
N GLU A 171 -24.14 9.68 26.70
CA GLU A 171 -24.37 8.33 27.21
C GLU A 171 -23.08 7.48 27.26
N LEU A 172 -22.08 7.75 26.40
CA LEU A 172 -20.87 6.94 26.24
C LEU A 172 -19.64 7.51 26.96
N THR A 173 -19.84 8.24 28.07
CA THR A 173 -18.75 8.86 28.82
C THR A 173 -17.97 7.85 29.68
N SER A 174 -18.60 6.74 30.09
CA SER A 174 -17.97 5.71 30.92
C SER A 174 -17.53 4.49 30.10
N GLU A 175 -16.50 3.78 30.57
CA GLU A 175 -16.03 2.56 29.91
C GLU A 175 -17.10 1.46 29.91
N GLU A 176 -17.91 1.39 30.98
CA GLU A 176 -19.04 0.47 31.11
C GLU A 176 -20.13 0.74 30.06
N SER A 177 -20.46 2.01 29.81
CA SER A 177 -21.48 2.34 28.80
C SER A 177 -20.97 2.14 27.38
N LEU A 178 -19.66 2.32 27.14
CA LEU A 178 -19.00 1.92 25.90
C LEU A 178 -19.02 0.40 25.70
N ALA A 179 -18.85 -0.40 26.76
CA ALA A 179 -18.94 -1.86 26.69
C ALA A 179 -20.36 -2.36 26.41
N ALA A 180 -21.37 -1.64 26.93
CA ALA A 180 -22.78 -1.91 26.68
C ALA A 180 -23.31 -1.32 25.35
N PHE A 181 -22.48 -0.62 24.58
CA PHE A 181 -22.88 0.03 23.33
C PHE A 181 -23.23 -1.00 22.24
N ASP A 182 -24.50 -1.01 21.84
CA ASP A 182 -25.09 -1.93 20.86
C ASP A 182 -25.51 -1.25 19.55
N GLY A 183 -24.92 -0.08 19.26
CA GLY A 183 -25.24 0.70 18.05
C GLY A 183 -24.78 0.01 16.76
N ARG A 184 -25.62 0.08 15.73
CA ARG A 184 -25.32 -0.45 14.38
C ARG A 184 -25.05 0.67 13.40
N VAL A 185 -23.84 0.72 12.86
CA VAL A 185 -23.47 1.65 11.80
C VAL A 185 -23.62 1.01 10.43
N THR A 186 -24.32 1.69 9.52
CA THR A 186 -24.40 1.34 8.09
C THR A 186 -23.84 2.51 7.29
N CYS A 187 -22.88 2.26 6.42
CA CYS A 187 -22.21 3.31 5.63
C CYS A 187 -22.02 2.90 4.17
N GLU A 188 -21.61 3.86 3.34
CA GLU A 188 -21.21 3.60 1.95
C GLU A 188 -20.06 2.58 1.84
N GLU A 189 -19.77 2.10 0.62
CA GLU A 189 -18.60 1.25 0.40
C GLU A 189 -17.27 2.04 0.49
N PRO A 190 -16.16 1.36 0.84
CA PRO A 190 -14.82 1.97 0.87
C PRO A 190 -14.47 2.68 -0.45
N ASN A 191 -14.24 3.98 -0.38
CA ASN A 191 -13.92 4.84 -1.53
C ASN A 191 -12.74 5.77 -1.25
N SER A 192 -12.20 6.40 -2.28
CA SER A 192 -11.03 7.29 -2.19
C SER A 192 -11.36 8.75 -1.90
N ARG A 193 -12.64 9.09 -1.65
CA ARG A 193 -13.09 10.47 -1.37
C ARG A 193 -12.87 10.78 0.12
N LEU A 194 -11.81 11.53 0.42
CA LEU A 194 -11.39 11.82 1.81
C LEU A 194 -12.40 12.69 2.57
N HIS A 195 -13.07 13.63 1.90
CA HIS A 195 -13.97 14.61 2.55
C HIS A 195 -15.45 14.21 2.53
N SER A 196 -15.82 13.21 1.74
CA SER A 196 -17.20 12.74 1.64
C SER A 196 -17.34 11.46 2.43
N PHE A 197 -18.34 11.41 3.31
CA PHE A 197 -18.77 10.20 4.00
C PHE A 197 -20.28 10.30 4.19
N THR A 198 -20.96 9.17 3.99
CA THR A 198 -22.39 9.07 4.24
C THR A 198 -22.65 7.75 4.95
N GLY A 199 -23.31 7.84 6.09
CA GLY A 199 -23.72 6.68 6.86
C GLY A 199 -24.86 7.00 7.80
N VAL A 200 -25.28 5.99 8.53
CA VAL A 200 -26.39 6.02 9.46
C VAL A 200 -26.03 5.18 10.68
N LEU A 201 -26.15 5.76 11.87
CA LEU A 201 -26.11 5.04 13.14
C LEU A 201 -27.55 4.72 13.57
N GLN A 202 -27.84 3.43 13.72
CA GLN A 202 -29.07 2.97 14.35
C GLN A 202 -28.77 2.60 15.79
N TRP A 203 -29.39 3.29 16.75
CA TRP A 203 -29.17 3.03 18.16
C TRP A 203 -30.42 3.35 18.98
N ARG A 204 -30.79 2.45 19.91
CA ARG A 204 -32.00 2.58 20.76
C ARG A 204 -33.30 2.85 19.99
N GLY A 205 -33.42 2.32 18.78
CA GLY A 205 -34.59 2.52 17.90
C GLY A 205 -34.58 3.83 17.11
N GLU A 206 -33.63 4.73 17.39
CA GLU A 206 -33.44 5.99 16.68
C GLU A 206 -32.41 5.87 15.56
N VAL A 207 -32.55 6.74 14.56
CA VAL A 207 -31.73 6.76 13.35
C VAL A 207 -31.01 8.10 13.25
N HIS A 208 -29.68 8.09 13.34
CA HIS A 208 -28.86 9.29 13.27
C HIS A 208 -28.01 9.29 11.99
N ALA A 209 -28.13 10.36 11.20
CA ALA A 209 -27.32 10.54 10.01
C ALA A 209 -25.85 10.83 10.37
N LEU A 210 -24.94 10.25 9.60
CA LEU A 210 -23.50 10.42 9.73
C LEU A 210 -22.92 11.04 8.46
N ASP A 211 -22.07 12.04 8.65
CA ASP A 211 -21.37 12.80 7.61
C ASP A 211 -19.85 12.75 7.82
N GLY A 212 -19.11 13.43 6.93
CA GLY A 212 -17.65 13.49 6.99
C GLY A 212 -17.08 14.20 8.22
N GLU A 213 -17.90 14.94 8.99
CA GLU A 213 -17.49 15.67 10.19
C GLU A 213 -17.45 14.79 11.45
N ARG A 214 -18.08 13.62 11.38
CA ARG A 214 -18.14 12.64 12.47
C ARG A 214 -17.07 11.56 12.40
N ILE A 215 -16.23 11.56 11.35
CA ILE A 215 -15.20 10.53 11.14
C ILE A 215 -13.79 11.05 11.40
N LEU A 216 -12.95 10.19 11.98
CA LEU A 216 -11.51 10.38 12.07
C LEU A 216 -10.84 9.46 11.04
N LEU A 217 -10.00 10.02 10.18
CA LEU A 217 -9.31 9.27 9.14
C LEU A 217 -8.02 8.66 9.69
N ARG A 218 -7.63 7.50 9.18
CA ARG A 218 -6.34 6.88 9.48
C ARG A 218 -5.19 7.86 9.18
N GLY A 219 -4.28 7.98 10.13
CA GLY A 219 -3.10 8.84 10.01
C GLY A 219 -3.31 10.28 10.44
N CYS A 220 -4.56 10.71 10.72
CA CYS A 220 -4.77 11.97 11.44
C CYS A 220 -4.14 11.90 12.83
N LYS A 221 -3.62 13.02 13.32
CA LYS A 221 -3.09 13.15 14.68
C LYS A 221 -4.09 13.89 15.55
N LEU A 222 -4.44 13.30 16.70
CA LEU A 222 -5.31 13.94 17.69
C LEU A 222 -4.56 15.11 18.36
N ARG A 223 -5.15 16.29 18.39
CA ARG A 223 -4.60 17.50 19.03
C ARG A 223 -5.66 18.14 19.91
N ASN A 224 -5.24 18.90 20.92
CA ASN A 224 -6.14 19.68 21.78
C ASN A 224 -7.37 18.90 22.28
N THR A 225 -7.19 17.61 22.54
CA THR A 225 -8.22 16.70 23.02
C THR A 225 -7.48 15.62 23.80
N ASP A 226 -7.81 15.47 25.08
CA ASP A 226 -7.07 14.57 25.97
C ASP A 226 -7.38 13.10 25.66
N VAL A 227 -8.66 12.77 25.51
CA VAL A 227 -9.11 11.41 25.16
C VAL A 227 -10.30 11.48 24.20
N CYS A 228 -10.31 10.61 23.19
CA CYS A 228 -11.51 10.35 22.41
C CYS A 228 -11.70 8.85 22.16
N TYR A 229 -12.96 8.46 21.91
CA TYR A 229 -13.34 7.09 21.64
C TYR A 229 -13.94 7.00 20.25
N GLY A 230 -13.49 6.02 19.48
CA GLY A 230 -13.93 5.83 18.11
C GLY A 230 -14.26 4.39 17.78
N LEU A 231 -15.34 4.19 17.03
CA LEU A 231 -15.73 2.88 16.47
C LEU A 231 -15.10 2.70 15.10
N VAL A 232 -14.31 1.63 14.90
CA VAL A 232 -13.62 1.37 13.63
C VAL A 232 -14.62 0.99 12.53
N ILE A 233 -14.65 1.77 11.43
CA ILE A 233 -15.53 1.54 10.27
C ILE A 233 -14.74 0.89 9.12
N TYR A 234 -13.56 1.43 8.79
CA TYR A 234 -12.71 0.89 7.73
C TYR A 234 -11.30 0.60 8.23
N ALA A 235 -10.82 -0.61 7.96
CA ALA A 235 -9.52 -1.10 8.37
C ALA A 235 -8.60 -1.37 7.18
N GLY A 236 -7.30 -1.16 7.38
CA GLY A 236 -6.24 -1.53 6.43
C GLY A 236 -6.43 -0.86 5.08
N PHE A 237 -6.45 -1.66 4.01
CA PHE A 237 -6.62 -1.19 2.63
C PHE A 237 -8.02 -0.64 2.31
N ASP A 238 -9.00 -0.82 3.20
CA ASP A 238 -10.32 -0.22 3.06
C ASP A 238 -10.38 1.21 3.61
N SER A 239 -9.38 1.66 4.37
CA SER A 239 -9.33 3.07 4.79
C SER A 239 -9.24 4.01 3.58
N LYS A 240 -9.91 5.16 3.67
CA LYS A 240 -10.02 6.15 2.60
C LYS A 240 -8.65 6.62 2.11
N ILE A 241 -7.69 6.77 3.02
CA ILE A 241 -6.30 7.12 2.67
C ILE A 241 -5.62 6.04 1.82
N MET A 242 -5.78 4.76 2.17
CA MET A 242 -5.20 3.65 1.40
C MET A 242 -5.88 3.50 0.04
N ARG A 243 -7.19 3.77 -0.04
CA ARG A 243 -7.93 3.83 -1.31
C ARG A 243 -7.46 4.99 -2.19
N ASN A 244 -7.11 6.12 -1.58
CA ASN A 244 -6.58 7.29 -2.29
C ASN A 244 -5.14 7.05 -2.82
N CYS A 245 -4.29 6.32 -2.09
CA CYS A 245 -2.94 5.97 -2.53
C CYS A 245 -2.88 5.16 -3.83
N GLY A 246 -4.00 4.53 -4.23
CA GLY A 246 -4.10 3.74 -5.45
C GLY A 246 -3.26 2.46 -5.42
N LYS A 247 -3.23 1.74 -6.55
CA LYS A 247 -2.40 0.54 -6.68
C LYS A 247 -0.93 0.95 -6.78
N ILE A 248 -0.05 0.24 -6.07
CA ILE A 248 1.40 0.43 -6.15
C ILE A 248 1.87 0.04 -7.57
N LYS A 249 1.97 1.04 -8.46
CA LYS A 249 2.44 0.86 -9.83
C LYS A 249 3.96 0.99 -9.89
N ARG A 250 4.58 0.27 -10.82
CA ARG A 250 6.01 0.43 -11.13
C ARG A 250 6.21 1.77 -11.83
N LYS A 251 7.00 2.66 -11.23
CA LYS A 251 7.40 3.93 -11.87
C LYS A 251 8.51 3.62 -12.89
N LYS A 252 8.34 4.06 -14.15
CA LYS A 252 9.40 4.06 -15.16
C LYS A 252 9.86 5.49 -15.40
N THR A 253 11.17 5.73 -15.41
CA THR A 253 11.72 7.06 -15.65
C THR A 253 11.54 7.48 -17.13
N LYS A 254 11.67 8.77 -17.43
CA LYS A 254 11.72 9.24 -18.83
C LYS A 254 12.94 8.67 -19.54
N LEU A 255 14.08 8.57 -18.85
CA LEU A 255 15.30 7.94 -19.35
C LEU A 255 15.08 6.46 -19.68
N ASP A 256 14.39 5.68 -18.84
CA ASP A 256 14.05 4.28 -19.15
C ASP A 256 13.28 4.19 -20.49
N ARG A 257 12.29 5.06 -20.70
CA ARG A 257 11.51 5.12 -21.95
C ARG A 257 12.31 5.63 -23.16
N MET A 258 13.28 6.52 -22.93
CA MET A 258 14.18 6.98 -23.97
C MET A 258 15.18 5.88 -24.35
N MET A 259 15.71 5.16 -23.37
CA MET A 259 16.64 4.06 -23.58
C MET A 259 15.95 2.90 -24.33
N ASP A 260 14.71 2.56 -23.96
CA ASP A 260 13.90 1.59 -24.71
C ASP A 260 13.73 2.02 -26.19
N ARG A 261 13.53 3.32 -26.46
CA ARG A 261 13.46 3.86 -27.84
C ARG A 261 14.82 3.84 -28.56
N LEU A 262 15.90 4.21 -27.87
CA LEU A 262 17.26 4.19 -28.44
C LEU A 262 17.66 2.78 -28.85
N VAL A 263 17.32 1.76 -28.06
CA VAL A 263 17.58 0.35 -28.43
C VAL A 263 16.87 -0.02 -29.73
N VAL A 264 15.61 0.39 -29.92
CA VAL A 264 14.88 0.16 -31.18
C VAL A 264 15.54 0.90 -32.34
N ILE A 265 15.92 2.17 -32.13
CA ILE A 265 16.57 3.00 -33.17
C ILE A 265 17.95 2.46 -33.55
N VAL A 266 18.77 1.99 -32.60
CA VAL A 266 20.10 1.42 -32.89
C VAL A 266 19.98 0.04 -33.56
N ARG A 267 18.93 -0.72 -33.23
CA ARG A 267 18.68 -2.04 -33.83
C ARG A 267 18.29 -1.97 -35.32
N LEU A 268 17.50 -0.96 -35.71
CA LEU A 268 16.96 -0.82 -37.07
C LEU A 268 18.05 -0.69 -38.17
N PRO A 269 19.12 0.11 -38.00
CA PRO A 269 20.24 0.16 -38.93
C PRO A 269 21.04 -1.13 -38.95
N HIS A 270 21.24 -1.80 -37.80
CA HIS A 270 22.04 -3.01 -37.74
C HIS A 270 21.39 -4.18 -38.50
N GLU A 271 20.07 -4.37 -38.36
CA GLU A 271 19.34 -5.40 -39.11
C GLU A 271 19.17 -5.08 -40.60
N THR A 272 19.18 -3.79 -40.99
CA THR A 272 19.08 -3.40 -42.40
C THR A 272 20.43 -3.32 -43.11
N LEU A 273 21.52 -2.95 -42.43
CA LEU A 273 22.85 -2.80 -43.05
C LEU A 273 23.65 -4.11 -43.09
N LEU A 274 23.53 -4.99 -42.09
CA LEU A 274 24.29 -6.25 -42.07
C LEU A 274 24.04 -7.16 -43.28
N PRO A 275 22.80 -7.37 -43.75
CA PRO A 275 22.55 -8.17 -44.95
C PRO A 275 23.20 -7.56 -46.19
N TRP A 276 23.16 -6.23 -46.33
CA TRP A 276 23.77 -5.53 -47.46
C TRP A 276 25.31 -5.58 -47.43
N VAL A 277 25.90 -5.41 -46.25
CA VAL A 277 27.36 -5.55 -46.06
C VAL A 277 27.81 -6.98 -46.34
N MET A 278 27.07 -7.99 -45.86
CA MET A 278 27.35 -9.40 -46.18
C MET A 278 27.14 -9.71 -47.66
N LEU A 279 26.14 -9.13 -48.31
CA LEU A 279 25.91 -9.29 -49.76
C LEU A 279 27.07 -8.70 -50.56
N ILE A 280 27.58 -7.53 -50.17
CA ILE A 280 28.75 -6.89 -50.79
C ILE A 280 30.00 -7.77 -50.60
N LEU A 281 30.24 -8.27 -49.39
CA LEU A 281 31.41 -9.11 -49.08
C LEU A 281 31.37 -10.47 -49.81
N LEU A 282 30.19 -11.11 -49.91
CA LEU A 282 30.04 -12.34 -50.71
C LEU A 282 30.31 -12.10 -52.19
N ASN A 283 29.81 -10.99 -52.75
CA ASN A 283 29.97 -10.69 -54.17
C ASN A 283 31.42 -10.32 -54.54
N THR A 284 32.21 -9.82 -53.59
CA THR A 284 33.66 -9.61 -53.76
C THR A 284 34.47 -10.90 -53.70
N HIS A 285 34.02 -11.92 -52.98
CA HIS A 285 34.72 -13.21 -52.88
C HIS A 285 34.44 -14.15 -54.06
N THR A 286 33.33 -13.95 -54.79
CA THR A 286 32.99 -14.72 -56.01
C THR A 286 33.57 -14.15 -57.30
N ASN A 287 34.24 -12.99 -57.24
CA ASN A 287 34.86 -12.32 -58.40
C ASN A 287 36.41 -12.41 -58.39
N VAL A 288 36.97 -13.42 -57.72
CA VAL A 288 38.39 -13.80 -57.80
C VAL A 288 38.50 -15.23 -58.31
#